data_AF-A0A1A7W9G1-F1
#
_entry.id   AF-A0A1A7W9G1-F1
#
_cell.length_a   1.000
_cell.length_b   1.000
_cell.length_c   1.000
_cell.angle_alpha   90.00
_cell.angle_beta   90.00
_cell.angle_gamma   90.00
#
_symmetry.space_group_name_H-M   'P 1'
#
loop_
_entity.id
_entity.type
_entity.pdbx_description
1 polymer ?
#
loop_
_entity_poly.entity_id
_entity_poly.type
_entity_poly.pdbx_seq_one_letter_code
_entity_poly.pdbx_strand_id
1 'polypeptide(L)' 'MSHGFVRRESVETEMHRSGEKGKTFVYTKKKGYDVTRNPHLNKGMAFSMEERLQLGIHGLLPPCFISQDIQL' A
#
# COMPACT_ATOMS: atom_id res chain seq x y z
N MET A 1 3.09 -3.54 35.17
CA MET A 1 2.68 -2.66 34.05
C MET A 1 2.43 -3.54 32.84
N SER A 2 1.17 -3.90 32.61
CA SER A 2 0.71 -4.81 31.56
C SER A 2 0.96 -4.23 30.17
N HIS A 3 1.86 -4.85 29.39
CA HIS A 3 2.02 -4.53 27.98
C HIS A 3 0.83 -5.13 27.22
N GLY A 4 -0.06 -4.25 26.77
CA GLY A 4 -1.21 -4.59 25.94
C GLY A 4 -0.75 -5.25 24.64
N PHE A 5 -1.05 -6.54 24.51
CA PHE A 5 -0.82 -7.32 23.30
C PHE A 5 -1.80 -6.83 22.23
N VAL A 6 -1.33 -5.98 21.33
CA VAL A 6 -2.13 -5.51 20.19
C VAL A 6 -2.43 -6.72 19.31
N ARG A 7 -3.72 -7.04 19.24
CA ARG A 7 -4.33 -8.12 18.46
C ARG A 7 -3.88 -7.96 17.00
N ARG A 8 -2.95 -8.80 16.56
CA ARG A 8 -2.59 -8.96 15.15
C ARG A 8 -3.80 -9.56 14.44
N GLU A 9 -4.65 -8.72 13.87
CA GLU A 9 -5.62 -9.14 12.87
C GLU A 9 -4.85 -9.50 11.59
N SER A 10 -4.69 -10.81 11.37
CA SER A 10 -4.24 -11.35 10.09
C SER A 10 -5.33 -11.08 9.06
N VAL A 11 -5.19 -10.02 8.28
CA VAL A 11 -6.12 -9.68 7.20
C VAL A 11 -5.66 -10.39 5.92
N GLU A 12 -6.43 -11.40 5.54
CA GLU A 12 -6.30 -12.15 4.29
C GLU A 12 -6.51 -11.21 3.09
N THR A 13 -5.57 -11.22 2.15
CA THR A 13 -5.65 -10.40 0.94
C THR A 13 -6.44 -11.18 -0.10
N GLU A 14 -7.72 -10.82 -0.32
CA GLU A 14 -8.52 -11.38 -1.41
C GLU A 14 -8.02 -10.81 -2.76
N MET A 15 -7.27 -11.64 -3.48
CA MET A 15 -6.78 -11.33 -4.82
C MET A 15 -7.82 -11.80 -5.86
N HIS A 16 -8.69 -10.91 -6.32
CA HIS A 16 -9.59 -11.20 -7.44
C HIS A 16 -8.81 -11.16 -8.76
N ARG A 17 -8.44 -12.35 -9.27
CA ARG A 17 -7.67 -12.49 -10.52
C ARG A 17 -8.62 -12.57 -11.72
N SER A 18 -8.95 -11.43 -12.31
CA SER A 18 -9.60 -11.40 -13.63
C SER A 18 -8.57 -11.55 -14.73
N GLY A 19 -8.71 -12.63 -15.51
CA GLY A 19 -7.83 -12.96 -16.63
C GLY A 19 -8.11 -12.11 -17.86
N GLU A 20 -7.49 -10.95 -17.94
CA GLU A 20 -7.13 -10.27 -19.18
C GLU A 20 -5.72 -9.72 -18.97
N LYS A 21 -4.92 -9.50 -20.02
CA LYS A 21 -3.57 -8.88 -19.91
C LYS A 21 -3.66 -7.38 -19.58
N GLY A 22 -4.54 -7.02 -18.63
CA GLY A 22 -4.96 -5.70 -18.22
C GLY A 22 -4.82 -5.56 -16.71
N LYS A 23 -4.21 -4.46 -16.30
CA LYS A 23 -4.13 -3.86 -14.95
C LYS A 23 -4.78 -4.71 -13.83
N THR A 24 -3.96 -5.39 -13.04
CA THR A 24 -4.42 -6.07 -11.81
C THR A 24 -4.77 -5.01 -10.77
N PHE A 25 -6.06 -4.88 -10.44
CA PHE A 25 -6.52 -3.99 -9.37
C PHE A 25 -6.42 -4.70 -8.03
N VAL A 26 -5.85 -4.02 -7.02
CA VAL A 26 -5.75 -4.52 -5.65
C VAL A 26 -6.55 -3.61 -4.73
N TYR A 27 -7.54 -4.18 -4.04
CA TYR A 27 -8.34 -3.45 -3.06
C TYR A 27 -7.79 -3.68 -1.66
N THR A 28 -7.73 -2.63 -0.85
CA THR A 28 -7.27 -2.75 0.55
C THR A 28 -8.01 -1.77 1.44
N LYS A 29 -8.29 -2.21 2.67
CA LYS A 29 -8.81 -1.35 3.75
C LYS A 29 -7.69 -0.66 4.53
N LYS A 30 -6.42 -1.03 4.30
CA LYS A 30 -5.27 -0.46 5.01
C LYS A 30 -5.01 0.98 4.60
N LYS A 31 -4.54 1.81 5.54
CA LYS A 31 -4.20 3.23 5.35
C LYS A 31 -2.89 3.59 6.07
N GLY A 32 -2.29 4.71 5.73
CA GLY A 32 -1.11 5.25 6.42
C GLY A 32 0.08 4.29 6.43
N TYR A 33 0.73 4.17 7.60
CA TYR A 33 1.90 3.32 7.78
C TYR A 33 1.66 1.84 7.47
N ASP A 34 0.43 1.34 7.61
CA ASP A 34 0.13 -0.07 7.31
C ASP A 34 0.21 -0.39 5.81
N VAL A 35 0.08 0.63 4.96
CA VAL A 35 0.29 0.51 3.52
C VAL A 35 1.77 0.51 3.20
N THR A 36 2.54 1.44 3.76
CA THR A 36 3.99 1.57 3.46
C THR A 36 4.83 0.46 4.10
N ARG A 37 4.36 -0.17 5.19
CA ARG A 37 5.03 -1.30 5.83
C ARG A 37 4.68 -2.66 5.22
N ASN A 38 3.67 -2.73 4.35
CA ASN A 38 3.26 -3.98 3.72
C ASN A 38 3.98 -4.15 2.37
N PRO A 39 4.90 -5.11 2.21
CA PRO A 39 5.66 -5.28 0.96
C PRO A 39 4.79 -5.61 -0.25
N HIS A 40 3.57 -6.15 -0.04
CA HIS A 40 2.67 -6.48 -1.14
C HIS A 40 1.83 -5.28 -1.63
N LEU A 41 1.73 -4.22 -0.83
CA LEU A 41 1.00 -2.99 -1.18
C LEU A 41 1.93 -1.82 -1.48
N ASN A 42 3.11 -1.82 -0.87
CA ASN A 42 4.05 -0.72 -0.96
C ASN A 42 4.76 -0.72 -2.32
N LYS A 43 4.48 0.32 -3.13
CA LYS A 43 5.20 0.62 -4.37
C LYS A 43 6.10 1.86 -4.27
N GLY A 44 6.44 2.27 -3.06
CA GLY A 44 7.37 3.34 -2.77
C GLY A 44 7.00 4.67 -3.44
N MET A 45 7.89 5.21 -4.25
CA MET A 45 7.70 6.50 -4.92
C MET A 45 6.75 6.43 -6.12
N ALA A 46 6.27 5.24 -6.48
CA ALA A 46 5.36 5.02 -7.60
C ALA A 46 3.89 5.23 -7.23
N PHE A 47 3.58 5.56 -5.97
CA PHE A 47 2.25 6.04 -5.60
C PHE A 47 1.97 7.39 -6.26
N SER A 48 0.89 7.44 -7.04
CA SER A 48 0.35 8.68 -7.61
C SER A 48 -0.15 9.60 -6.50
N MET A 49 -0.35 10.88 -6.82
CA MET A 49 -0.86 11.85 -5.85
C MET A 49 -2.23 11.44 -5.28
N GLU A 50 -3.14 10.97 -6.14
CA GLU A 50 -4.47 10.51 -5.74
C GLU A 50 -4.40 9.32 -4.77
N GLU A 51 -3.58 8.32 -5.09
CA GLU A 51 -3.39 7.16 -4.21
C GLU A 51 -2.81 7.58 -2.87
N ARG A 52 -1.87 8.53 -2.84
CA ARG A 52 -1.28 9.03 -1.59
C ARG A 52 -2.31 9.70 -0.70
N LEU A 53 -3.21 10.50 -1.28
CA LEU A 53 -4.30 11.15 -0.55
C LEU A 53 -5.33 10.12 -0.06
N GLN A 54 -5.80 9.25 -0.97
CA GLN A 54 -6.79 8.23 -0.63
C GLN A 54 -6.27 7.26 0.43
N LEU A 55 -5.02 6.82 0.34
CA LEU A 55 -4.41 5.89 1.29
C LEU A 55 -3.90 6.58 2.57
N GLY A 56 -3.92 7.91 2.64
CA GLY A 56 -3.46 8.65 3.83
C GLY A 56 -1.95 8.56 4.06
N ILE A 57 -1.17 8.49 2.97
CA ILE A 57 0.31 8.38 3.01
C ILE A 57 1.00 9.65 2.46
N HIS A 58 0.22 10.66 2.04
CA HIS A 58 0.75 11.97 1.68
C HIS A 58 1.44 12.60 2.90
N GLY A 59 2.72 12.95 2.78
CA GLY A 59 3.57 13.43 3.88
C GLY A 59 4.45 12.36 4.53
N LEU A 60 4.16 11.06 4.32
CA LEU A 60 5.02 9.95 4.79
C LEU A 60 6.10 9.57 3.77
N LEU A 61 5.93 9.98 2.52
CA LEU A 61 6.84 9.72 1.40
C LEU A 61 7.43 11.03 0.90
N PRO A 62 8.68 11.03 0.37
CA PRO A 62 9.25 12.22 -0.25
C PRO A 62 8.37 12.78 -1.38
N PRO A 63 8.42 14.10 -1.64
CA PRO A 63 7.55 14.78 -2.62
C PRO A 63 8.03 14.60 -4.07
N CYS A 64 8.45 13.39 -4.44
CA CYS A 64 8.80 13.03 -5.81
C CYS A 64 8.00 11.81 -6.27
N PHE A 65 7.75 11.73 -7.56
CA PHE A 65 7.00 10.65 -8.19
C PHE A 65 7.92 9.95 -9.18
N ILE A 66 8.20 8.67 -8.91
CA ILE A 66 9.15 7.89 -9.69
C ILE A 66 8.45 6.61 -10.10
N SER A 67 8.40 6.32 -11.40
CA SER A 67 7.84 5.07 -11.90
C SER A 67 8.63 3.87 -11.37
N GLN A 68 7.98 2.71 -11.31
CA GLN A 68 8.58 1.51 -10.76
C GLN A 68 9.83 1.08 -11.53
N ASP A 69 9.89 1.33 -12.84
CA ASP A 69 11.04 0.99 -13.68
C ASP A 69 12.31 1.80 -13.36
N ILE A 70 12.15 3.03 -12.84
CA ILE A 70 13.27 3.91 -12.48
C ILE A 70 13.78 3.61 -11.06
N GLN A 71 12.99 2.93 -10.23
CA GLN A 71 13.39 2.58 -8.85
C GLN A 71 14.32 1.37 -8.75
N LEU A 72 14.58 0.68 -9.88
CA LEU A 72 15.45 -0.52 -9.98
C LEU A 72 16.94 -0.17 -9.98
#